data_AF-A0AA96RZ71-F1
#
_entry.id   AF-A0AA96RZ71-F1
#
_cell.length_a   1.000
_cell.length_b   1.000
_cell.length_c   1.000
_cell.angle_alpha   90.00
_cell.angle_beta   90.00
_cell.angle_gamma   90.00
#
_symmetry.space_group_name_H-M   'P 1'
#
loop_
_entity.id
_entity.type
_entity.pdbx_description
1 polymer ?
#
loop_
_entity_poly.entity_id
_entity_poly.type
_entity_poly.pdbx_seq_one_letter_code
_entity_poly.pdbx_strand_id
1 'polypeptide(L)'
;MTVTMKKVARRAGVSISTVSRVCSGRPMVKEESVRKVKQVMEELGYTPNRIAQSLVSRSANCLCLLLPLAEQPVFAKLLYMEMARGIIAEAACLGYDIQISSGMNEQEELEAVSGLLKGRRVDGVILLHSGGEKPLISYLKGSGYPFVVAECPGAEAVQQGDAMLHPGTYEAVNQLIAGGCQSGTLAVRALTGKIRSDHWECKYG
;
A
#
# COMPACT_ATOMS: atom_id res chain seq x y z
N MET A 1 18.55 -29.13 -2.60
CA MET A 1 19.36 -28.15 -1.85
C MET A 1 18.84 -26.74 -2.15
N THR A 2 18.36 -26.01 -1.14
CA THR A 2 17.86 -24.64 -1.28
C THR A 2 19.00 -23.68 -1.66
N VAL A 3 18.78 -22.88 -2.71
CA VAL A 3 19.73 -21.85 -3.13
C VAL A 3 19.66 -20.68 -2.16
N THR A 4 20.82 -20.17 -1.74
CA THR A 4 20.93 -19.08 -0.75
C THR A 4 21.66 -17.87 -1.34
N MET A 5 21.49 -16.69 -0.74
CA MET A 5 22.25 -15.48 -1.14
C MET A 5 23.76 -15.70 -1.14
N LYS A 6 24.27 -16.53 -0.22
CA LYS A 6 25.70 -16.88 -0.17
C LYS A 6 26.16 -17.63 -1.43
N LYS A 7 25.31 -18.53 -1.96
CA LYS A 7 25.58 -19.26 -3.20
C LYS A 7 25.53 -18.33 -4.42
N VAL A 8 24.55 -17.43 -4.46
CA VAL A 8 24.43 -16.38 -5.49
C VAL A 8 25.66 -15.45 -5.46
N ALA A 9 26.04 -14.93 -4.29
CA ALA A 9 27.17 -14.03 -4.11
C ALA A 9 28.49 -14.66 -4.60
N ARG A 10 28.74 -15.92 -4.22
CA ARG A 10 29.92 -16.67 -4.67
C ARG A 10 29.94 -16.86 -6.19
N ARG A 11 28.80 -17.16 -6.81
CA ARG A 11 28.70 -17.40 -8.25
C ARG A 11 28.79 -16.11 -9.07
N ALA A 12 28.26 -15.00 -8.55
CA ALA A 12 28.32 -13.68 -9.16
C ALA A 12 29.63 -12.93 -8.88
N GLY A 13 30.49 -13.43 -7.98
CA GLY A 13 31.77 -12.80 -7.63
C GLY A 13 31.62 -11.50 -6.83
N VAL A 14 30.55 -11.36 -6.04
CA VAL A 14 30.27 -10.17 -5.23
C VAL A 14 30.07 -10.53 -3.75
N SER A 15 30.04 -9.54 -2.86
CA SER A 15 29.73 -9.77 -1.45
C SER A 15 28.24 -10.10 -1.25
N ILE A 16 27.92 -10.79 -0.14
CA ILE A 16 26.52 -11.05 0.27
C ILE A 16 25.75 -9.73 0.42
N SER A 17 26.42 -8.68 0.94
CA SER A 17 25.85 -7.34 1.09
C SER A 17 25.46 -6.74 -0.26
N THR A 18 26.25 -6.95 -1.32
CA THR A 18 25.90 -6.52 -2.68
C THR A 18 24.66 -7.26 -3.18
N VAL A 19 24.59 -8.59 -3.02
CA VAL A 19 23.39 -9.38 -3.41
C VAL A 19 22.15 -8.89 -2.66
N SER A 20 22.27 -8.66 -1.34
CA SER A 20 21.18 -8.12 -0.52
C SER A 20 20.69 -6.77 -1.05
N ARG A 21 21.60 -5.84 -1.38
CA ARG A 21 21.22 -4.53 -1.94
C ARG A 21 20.55 -4.64 -3.30
N VAL A 22 21.01 -5.56 -4.16
CA VAL A 22 20.36 -5.87 -5.44
C VAL A 22 18.95 -6.42 -5.22
N CYS A 23 18.78 -7.35 -4.28
CA CYS A 23 17.47 -7.92 -3.94
C CYS A 23 16.51 -6.89 -3.35
N SER A 24 17.02 -5.87 -2.65
CA SER A 24 16.24 -4.77 -2.09
C SER A 24 16.09 -3.57 -3.03
N GLY A 25 16.58 -3.63 -4.27
CA GLY A 25 16.41 -2.57 -5.28
C GLY A 25 17.06 -1.23 -4.94
N ARG A 26 18.06 -1.19 -4.02
CA ARG A 26 18.70 0.06 -3.61
C ARG A 26 19.65 0.59 -4.70
N PRO A 27 19.68 1.91 -4.98
CA PRO A 27 20.45 2.50 -6.10
C PRO A 27 21.97 2.48 -5.92
N MET A 28 22.46 2.02 -4.77
CA MET A 28 23.87 2.11 -4.37
C MET A 28 24.73 0.94 -4.90
N VAL A 29 24.33 0.33 -6.03
CA VAL A 29 25.03 -0.82 -6.65
C VAL A 29 25.29 -0.52 -8.11
N LYS A 30 26.53 -0.73 -8.57
CA LYS A 30 26.92 -0.56 -9.98
C LYS A 30 26.02 -1.44 -10.87
N GLU A 31 25.55 -0.90 -11.98
CA GLU A 31 24.68 -1.63 -12.92
C GLU A 31 25.26 -2.98 -13.34
N GLU A 32 26.57 -3.04 -13.56
CA GLU A 32 27.25 -4.29 -13.92
C GLU A 32 27.06 -5.38 -12.86
N SER A 33 27.16 -5.02 -11.57
CA SER A 33 26.91 -5.94 -10.47
C SER A 33 25.44 -6.31 -10.35
N VAL A 34 24.51 -5.38 -10.63
CA VAL A 34 23.07 -5.67 -10.67
C VAL A 34 22.76 -6.72 -11.74
N ARG A 35 23.28 -6.54 -12.96
CA ARG A 35 23.07 -7.48 -14.08
C ARG A 35 23.63 -8.86 -13.75
N LYS A 36 24.89 -8.93 -13.29
CA LYS A 36 25.53 -10.22 -12.91
C LYS A 36 24.74 -10.95 -11.83
N VAL A 37 24.31 -10.25 -10.78
CA VAL A 37 23.55 -10.87 -9.70
C VAL A 37 22.20 -11.37 -10.20
N LYS A 38 21.44 -10.57 -10.95
CA LYS A 38 20.14 -10.98 -11.51
C LYS A 38 20.25 -12.21 -12.41
N GLN A 39 21.24 -12.24 -13.29
CA GLN A 39 21.52 -13.39 -14.15
C GLN A 39 21.78 -14.66 -13.33
N VAL A 40 22.65 -14.57 -12.32
CA VAL A 40 22.96 -15.72 -11.45
C VAL A 40 21.75 -16.17 -10.62
N MET A 41 20.89 -15.24 -10.20
CA MET A 41 19.66 -15.58 -9.50
C MET A 41 18.72 -16.39 -10.40
N GLU A 42 18.58 -15.98 -11.67
CA GLU A 42 17.77 -16.68 -12.66
C GLU A 42 18.33 -18.07 -12.98
N GLU A 43 19.64 -18.18 -13.27
CA GLU A 43 20.32 -19.46 -13.53
C GLU A 43 20.18 -20.46 -12.37
N LEU A 44 20.16 -19.97 -11.14
CA LEU A 44 20.05 -20.81 -9.94
C LEU A 44 18.61 -20.97 -9.45
N GLY A 45 17.62 -20.32 -10.06
CA GLY A 45 16.24 -20.27 -9.55
C GLY A 45 16.12 -19.67 -8.14
N TYR A 46 16.99 -18.73 -7.78
CA TYR A 46 16.96 -18.07 -6.48
C TYR A 46 15.93 -16.94 -6.44
N THR A 47 14.94 -17.08 -5.56
CA THR A 47 14.00 -16.00 -5.23
C THR A 47 14.32 -15.44 -3.84
N PRO A 48 14.43 -14.12 -3.67
CA PRO A 48 14.64 -13.53 -2.35
C PRO A 48 13.46 -13.82 -1.40
N ASN A 49 13.77 -14.18 -0.16
CA ASN A 49 12.73 -14.41 0.85
C ASN A 49 12.31 -13.08 1.49
N ARG A 50 11.10 -12.59 1.16
CA ARG A 50 10.56 -11.31 1.67
C ARG A 50 10.38 -11.30 3.20
N ILE A 51 10.05 -12.44 3.82
CA ILE A 51 9.93 -12.55 5.29
C ILE A 51 11.29 -12.34 5.95
N ALA A 52 12.34 -12.97 5.40
CA ALA A 52 13.69 -12.77 5.92
C ALA A 52 14.16 -11.32 5.72
N GLN A 53 13.76 -10.68 4.62
CA GLN A 53 14.06 -9.26 4.37
C GLN A 53 13.34 -8.35 5.37
N SER A 54 12.04 -8.57 5.62
CA SER A 54 11.25 -7.71 6.50
C SER A 54 11.73 -7.75 7.95
N LEU A 55 12.21 -8.89 8.41
CA LEU A 55 12.85 -9.04 9.72
C LEU A 55 14.11 -8.18 9.86
N VAL A 56 14.91 -8.07 8.79
CA VAL A 56 16.15 -7.28 8.78
C VAL A 56 15.87 -5.80 8.56
N SER A 57 14.96 -5.43 7.65
CA SER A 57 14.62 -4.04 7.35
C SER A 57 13.67 -3.41 8.36
N ARG A 58 13.08 -4.21 9.27
CA ARG A 58 11.99 -3.79 10.18
C ARG A 58 10.79 -3.18 9.45
N SER A 59 10.61 -3.53 8.19
CA SER A 59 9.52 -3.06 7.34
C SER A 59 9.00 -4.23 6.52
N ALA A 60 7.68 -4.41 6.52
CA ALA A 60 6.99 -5.44 5.78
C ALA A 60 7.02 -5.20 4.25
N ASN A 61 7.27 -3.95 3.82
CA ASN A 61 7.00 -3.48 2.46
C ASN A 61 5.58 -3.85 2.03
N CYS A 62 4.62 -3.71 2.95
CA CYS A 62 3.23 -4.06 2.76
C CYS A 62 2.37 -2.96 3.38
N LEU A 63 1.34 -2.51 2.66
CA LEU A 63 0.38 -1.52 3.16
C LEU A 63 -0.98 -2.19 3.36
N CYS A 64 -1.71 -1.78 4.40
CA CYS A 64 -3.09 -2.19 4.56
C CYS A 64 -4.00 -1.28 3.72
N LEU A 65 -4.85 -1.86 2.89
CA LEU A 65 -5.97 -1.17 2.25
C LEU A 65 -7.26 -1.57 2.95
N LEU A 66 -7.82 -0.67 3.75
CA LEU A 66 -9.11 -0.91 4.39
C LEU A 66 -10.23 -0.49 3.44
N LEU A 67 -11.04 -1.46 3.03
CA LEU A 67 -12.27 -1.21 2.28
C LEU A 67 -13.39 -0.78 3.24
N PRO A 68 -14.30 0.11 2.81
CA PRO A 68 -15.41 0.54 3.64
C PRO A 68 -16.41 -0.61 3.88
N LEU A 69 -17.22 -0.47 4.92
CA LEU A 69 -18.30 -1.39 5.28
C LEU A 69 -19.23 -1.70 4.08
N ALA A 70 -19.82 -2.90 4.08
CA ALA A 70 -20.58 -3.41 2.93
C ALA A 70 -21.88 -2.63 2.61
N GLU A 71 -22.39 -1.82 3.54
CA GLU A 71 -23.67 -1.09 3.43
C GLU A 71 -23.59 0.20 2.60
N GLN A 72 -22.57 0.35 1.75
CA GLN A 72 -22.44 1.50 0.86
C GLN A 72 -23.32 1.37 -0.39
N PRO A 73 -23.83 2.49 -0.96
CA PRO A 73 -24.51 2.49 -2.24
C PRO A 73 -23.66 1.89 -3.37
N VAL A 74 -24.31 1.29 -4.37
CA VAL A 74 -23.65 0.58 -5.48
C VAL A 74 -22.61 1.45 -6.21
N PHE A 75 -22.91 2.73 -6.40
CA PHE A 75 -21.98 3.67 -7.05
C PHE A 75 -20.74 3.97 -6.20
N ALA A 76 -20.90 4.14 -4.89
CA ALA A 76 -19.77 4.30 -3.98
C ALA A 76 -18.87 3.06 -4.02
N LYS A 77 -19.45 1.85 -4.08
CA LYS A 77 -18.69 0.60 -4.25
C LYS A 77 -17.85 0.60 -5.53
N LEU A 78 -18.40 1.06 -6.66
CA LEU A 78 -17.65 1.13 -7.92
C LEU A 78 -16.48 2.12 -7.82
N LEU A 79 -16.70 3.29 -7.20
CA LEU A 79 -15.64 4.27 -6.97
C LEU A 79 -14.52 3.71 -6.08
N TYR A 80 -14.86 3.09 -4.95
CA TYR A 80 -13.87 2.49 -4.05
C TYR A 80 -13.08 1.37 -4.73
N MET A 81 -13.70 0.59 -5.62
CA MET A 81 -13.00 -0.43 -6.39
C MET A 81 -11.99 0.17 -7.37
N GLU A 82 -12.33 1.26 -8.05
CA GLU A 82 -11.40 1.94 -8.96
C GLU A 82 -10.27 2.63 -8.20
N MET A 83 -10.56 3.24 -7.04
CA MET A 83 -9.54 3.73 -6.11
C MET A 83 -8.60 2.60 -5.67
N ALA A 84 -9.14 1.46 -5.27
CA ALA A 84 -8.37 0.29 -4.86
C ALA A 84 -7.45 -0.18 -5.99
N ARG A 85 -7.92 -0.20 -7.25
CA ARG A 85 -7.08 -0.52 -8.42
C ARG A 85 -5.93 0.47 -8.57
N GLY A 86 -6.19 1.78 -8.50
CA GLY A 86 -5.16 2.82 -8.56
C GLY A 86 -4.12 2.70 -7.45
N ILE A 87 -4.58 2.44 -6.22
CA ILE A 87 -3.73 2.21 -5.04
C ILE A 87 -2.83 0.99 -5.25
N ILE A 88 -3.40 -0.14 -5.67
CA ILE A 88 -2.66 -1.39 -5.89
C ILE A 88 -1.60 -1.19 -6.98
N ALA A 89 -1.94 -0.53 -8.09
CA ALA A 89 -1.01 -0.26 -9.18
C ALA A 89 0.16 0.63 -8.72
N GLU A 90 -0.12 1.75 -8.05
CA GLU A 90 0.92 2.66 -7.57
C GLU A 90 1.79 2.02 -6.48
N ALA A 91 1.19 1.28 -5.54
CA ALA A 91 1.93 0.57 -4.50
C ALA A 91 2.91 -0.45 -5.10
N ALA A 92 2.47 -1.20 -6.11
CA ALA A 92 3.31 -2.14 -6.84
C ALA A 92 4.49 -1.43 -7.54
N CYS A 93 4.25 -0.28 -8.18
CA CYS A 93 5.32 0.53 -8.78
C CYS A 93 6.36 1.01 -7.75
N LEU A 94 5.94 1.23 -6.50
CA LEU A 94 6.80 1.66 -5.39
C LEU A 94 7.42 0.49 -4.61
N GLY A 95 7.13 -0.76 -4.98
CA GLY A 95 7.66 -1.98 -4.36
C GLY A 95 6.92 -2.45 -3.11
N TYR A 96 5.71 -1.93 -2.86
CA TYR A 96 4.86 -2.33 -1.74
C TYR A 96 3.81 -3.36 -2.20
N ASP A 97 3.61 -4.39 -1.39
CA ASP A 97 2.46 -5.27 -1.49
C ASP A 97 1.23 -4.62 -0.81
N ILE A 98 0.03 -5.03 -1.19
CA ILE A 98 -1.22 -4.57 -0.56
C ILE A 98 -1.88 -5.75 0.16
N GLN A 99 -2.18 -5.55 1.44
CA GLN A 99 -3.07 -6.42 2.20
C GLN A 99 -4.42 -5.75 2.35
N ILE A 100 -5.46 -6.37 1.78
CA ILE A 100 -6.83 -5.85 1.87
C ILE A 100 -7.46 -6.32 3.18
N SER A 101 -8.17 -5.41 3.86
CA SER A 101 -8.95 -5.69 5.06
C SER A 101 -10.30 -5.00 4.97
N SER A 102 -11.28 -5.49 5.73
CA SER A 102 -12.63 -4.95 5.85
C SER A 102 -13.24 -5.52 7.14
N GLY A 103 -14.26 -4.85 7.68
CA GLY A 103 -15.02 -5.31 8.84
C GLY A 103 -16.52 -5.26 8.54
N MET A 104 -17.34 -5.89 9.40
CA MET A 104 -18.80 -5.72 9.35
C MET A 104 -19.27 -4.53 10.19
N ASN A 105 -18.41 -4.02 11.07
CA ASN A 105 -18.66 -2.84 11.90
C ASN A 105 -17.31 -2.16 12.25
N GLU A 106 -17.38 -0.97 12.86
CA GLU A 106 -16.18 -0.17 13.17
C GLU A 106 -15.23 -0.84 14.16
N GLN A 107 -15.76 -1.68 15.07
CA GLN A 107 -14.95 -2.41 16.04
C GLN A 107 -14.12 -3.50 15.36
N GLU A 108 -14.72 -4.25 14.43
CA GLU A 108 -14.02 -5.25 13.61
C GLU A 108 -12.95 -4.62 12.72
N GLU A 109 -13.22 -3.46 12.11
CA GLU A 109 -12.22 -2.71 11.33
C GLU A 109 -11.01 -2.35 12.21
N LEU A 110 -11.27 -1.85 13.43
CA LEU A 110 -10.23 -1.51 14.41
C LEU A 110 -9.40 -2.74 14.81
N GLU A 111 -10.04 -3.85 15.13
CA GLU A 111 -9.36 -5.08 15.54
C GLU A 111 -8.51 -5.65 14.41
N ALA A 112 -9.06 -5.70 13.20
CA ALA A 112 -8.34 -6.18 12.01
C ALA A 112 -7.10 -5.34 11.76
N VAL A 113 -7.24 -4.02 11.64
CA VAL A 113 -6.14 -3.11 11.32
C VAL A 113 -5.11 -3.06 12.45
N SER A 114 -5.54 -2.95 13.70
CA SER A 114 -4.62 -2.91 14.85
C SER A 114 -3.84 -4.23 14.99
N GLY A 115 -4.44 -5.37 14.69
CA GLY A 115 -3.77 -6.67 14.63
C GLY A 115 -2.66 -6.71 13.58
N LEU A 116 -2.90 -6.16 12.38
CA LEU A 116 -1.90 -6.11 11.32
C LEU A 116 -0.72 -5.21 11.68
N LEU A 117 -0.99 -4.05 12.26
CA LEU A 117 0.04 -3.09 12.69
C LEU A 117 0.88 -3.65 13.84
N LYS A 118 0.25 -4.13 14.91
CA LYS A 118 0.94 -4.73 16.07
C LYS A 118 1.75 -5.97 15.65
N GLY A 119 1.21 -6.76 14.73
CA GLY A 119 1.88 -7.92 14.14
C GLY A 119 2.98 -7.58 13.14
N ARG A 120 3.23 -6.29 12.86
CA ARG A 120 4.18 -5.79 11.85
C ARG A 120 4.01 -6.46 10.48
N ARG A 121 2.75 -6.75 10.12
CA ARG A 121 2.41 -7.31 8.81
C ARG A 121 2.27 -6.22 7.75
N VAL A 122 2.06 -4.99 8.18
CA VAL A 122 1.94 -3.79 7.35
C VAL A 122 2.70 -2.63 7.97
N ASP A 123 3.20 -1.73 7.13
CA ASP A 123 3.97 -0.55 7.53
C ASP A 123 3.10 0.72 7.68
N GLY A 124 1.89 0.67 7.14
CA GLY A 124 0.94 1.78 7.20
C GLY A 124 -0.42 1.39 6.62
N VAL A 125 -1.39 2.30 6.75
CA VAL A 125 -2.80 2.05 6.42
C VAL A 125 -3.33 3.11 5.46
N ILE A 126 -4.02 2.66 4.41
CA ILE A 126 -4.81 3.48 3.50
C ILE A 126 -6.28 3.15 3.77
N LEU A 127 -7.04 4.15 4.17
CA LEU A 127 -8.46 4.02 4.49
C LEU A 127 -9.27 4.51 3.30
N LEU A 128 -10.04 3.62 2.64
CA LEU A 128 -11.07 4.02 1.69
C LEU A 128 -12.34 4.32 2.49
N HIS A 129 -12.46 5.55 2.96
CA HIS A 129 -13.55 5.95 3.83
C HIS A 129 -14.14 7.28 3.39
N SER A 130 -15.43 7.49 3.68
CA SER A 130 -16.10 8.78 3.57
C SER A 130 -16.57 9.21 4.96
N GLY A 131 -15.94 10.25 5.52
CA GLY A 131 -16.46 11.01 6.65
C GLY A 131 -15.96 10.63 8.07
N GLY A 132 -16.08 11.60 8.98
CA GLY A 132 -16.17 11.47 10.44
C GLY A 132 -14.92 11.03 11.22
N GLU A 133 -14.83 11.46 12.48
CA GLU A 133 -13.87 10.89 13.43
C GLU A 133 -14.39 9.54 13.96
N LYS A 134 -13.62 8.47 13.69
CA LYS A 134 -13.98 7.08 14.01
C LYS A 134 -13.02 6.45 15.01
N PRO A 135 -13.41 5.39 15.74
CA PRO A 135 -12.53 4.70 16.68
C PRO A 135 -11.18 4.31 16.07
N LEU A 136 -11.18 3.83 14.82
CA LEU A 136 -9.96 3.49 14.10
C LEU A 136 -9.07 4.71 13.80
N ILE A 137 -9.65 5.84 13.38
CA ILE A 137 -8.88 7.06 13.11
C ILE A 137 -8.27 7.60 14.41
N SER A 138 -9.03 7.63 15.51
CA SER A 138 -8.54 8.01 16.83
C SER A 138 -7.39 7.10 17.30
N TYR A 139 -7.52 5.79 17.08
CA TYR A 139 -6.46 4.82 17.36
C TYR A 139 -5.20 5.09 16.51
N LEU A 140 -5.34 5.33 15.21
CA LEU A 140 -4.21 5.58 14.31
C LEU A 140 -3.49 6.89 14.66
N LYS A 141 -4.24 7.96 14.98
CA LYS A 141 -3.68 9.22 15.49
C LYS A 141 -2.87 9.01 16.78
N GLY A 142 -3.40 8.23 17.73
CA GLY A 142 -2.75 7.98 19.03
C GLY A 142 -1.60 6.98 19.01
N SER A 143 -1.52 6.11 18.01
CA SER A 143 -0.52 5.03 17.94
C SER A 143 0.76 5.40 17.18
N GLY A 144 0.75 6.52 16.43
CA GLY A 144 1.90 6.98 15.66
C GLY A 144 2.18 6.20 14.38
N TYR A 145 1.31 5.24 14.01
CA TYR A 145 1.44 4.52 12.75
C TYR A 145 1.11 5.42 11.55
N PRO A 146 1.87 5.38 10.46
CA PRO A 146 1.55 6.12 9.25
C PRO A 146 0.21 5.68 8.67
N PHE A 147 -0.68 6.64 8.42
CA PHE A 147 -1.92 6.39 7.70
C PHE A 147 -2.32 7.57 6.82
N VAL A 148 -3.19 7.29 5.85
CA VAL A 148 -3.85 8.26 4.98
C VAL A 148 -5.31 7.84 4.78
N VAL A 149 -6.20 8.82 4.72
CA VAL A 149 -7.58 8.63 4.31
C VAL A 149 -7.67 9.04 2.86
N ALA A 150 -8.11 8.13 2.00
CA ALA A 150 -8.40 8.42 0.60
C ALA A 150 -9.90 8.60 0.47
N GLU A 151 -10.32 9.86 0.44
CA GLU A 151 -11.71 10.25 0.25
C GLU A 151 -11.98 10.49 -1.24
N CYS A 152 -13.21 10.20 -1.67
CA CYS A 152 -13.69 10.51 -3.02
C CYS A 152 -14.69 11.67 -2.92
N PRO A 153 -14.34 12.88 -3.40
CA PRO A 153 -15.28 14.00 -3.46
C PRO A 153 -16.55 13.60 -4.22
N GLY A 154 -17.72 13.85 -3.63
CA GLY A 154 -19.01 13.55 -4.27
C GLY A 154 -19.59 12.16 -4.01
N ALA A 155 -18.88 11.27 -3.29
CA ALA A 155 -19.48 10.02 -2.81
C ALA A 155 -20.76 10.29 -2.00
N GLU A 156 -20.77 11.33 -1.16
CA GLU A 156 -21.94 11.81 -0.39
C GLU A 156 -23.06 12.38 -1.28
N ALA A 157 -22.71 13.13 -2.33
CA ALA A 157 -23.68 13.67 -3.28
C ALA A 157 -24.42 12.54 -4.05
N VAL A 158 -23.72 11.43 -4.29
CA VAL A 158 -24.30 10.22 -4.89
C VAL A 158 -25.15 9.43 -3.89
N GLN A 159 -24.90 9.54 -2.58
CA GLN A 159 -25.77 8.95 -1.55
C GLN A 159 -27.15 9.60 -1.50
N GLN A 160 -27.29 10.88 -1.88
CA GLN A 160 -28.54 11.64 -1.77
C GLN A 160 -29.55 11.43 -2.91
N GLY A 161 -29.29 10.53 -3.87
CA GLY A 161 -30.31 10.09 -4.83
C GLY A 161 -30.67 11.05 -5.97
N ASP A 162 -29.95 12.17 -6.14
CA ASP A 162 -30.25 13.18 -7.16
C ASP A 162 -29.82 12.81 -8.60
N ALA A 163 -29.32 11.61 -8.82
CA ALA A 163 -28.90 11.16 -10.15
C ALA A 163 -30.07 10.57 -10.94
N MET A 164 -30.99 11.40 -11.43
CA MET A 164 -31.73 11.05 -12.64
C MET A 164 -30.72 10.76 -13.76
N LEU A 165 -30.92 9.64 -14.45
CA LEU A 165 -30.01 9.07 -15.44
C LEU A 165 -29.95 9.92 -16.72
N HIS A 166 -29.32 11.10 -16.67
CA HIS A 166 -29.01 11.90 -17.84
C HIS A 166 -27.71 11.35 -18.49
N PRO A 167 -27.51 11.45 -19.81
CA PRO A 167 -26.25 11.03 -20.46
C PRO A 167 -24.99 11.68 -19.86
N GLY A 168 -25.12 12.90 -19.31
CA GLY A 168 -24.03 13.58 -18.59
C GLY A 168 -23.65 12.93 -17.25
N THR A 169 -24.53 12.11 -16.67
CA THR A 169 -24.27 11.39 -15.42
C THR A 169 -23.23 10.28 -15.61
N TYR A 170 -23.20 9.63 -16.78
CA TYR A 170 -22.18 8.62 -17.10
C TYR A 170 -20.79 9.25 -17.23
N GLU A 171 -20.71 10.41 -17.88
CA GLU A 171 -19.46 11.15 -18.02
C GLU A 171 -18.98 11.74 -16.69
N ALA A 172 -19.89 12.26 -15.87
CA ALA A 172 -19.59 12.68 -14.50
C ALA A 172 -19.09 11.51 -13.63
N VAL A 173 -19.73 10.34 -13.72
CA VAL A 173 -19.27 9.13 -13.00
C VAL A 173 -17.89 8.69 -13.49
N ASN A 174 -17.62 8.70 -14.80
CA ASN A 174 -16.30 8.37 -15.33
C ASN A 174 -15.22 9.38 -14.90
N GLN A 175 -15.55 10.67 -14.86
CA GLN A 175 -14.65 11.69 -14.34
C GLN A 175 -14.39 11.51 -12.84
N LEU A 176 -15.40 11.14 -12.06
CA LEU A 176 -15.26 10.82 -10.63
C LEU A 176 -14.45 9.54 -10.40
N ILE A 177 -14.67 8.50 -11.21
CA ILE A 177 -13.86 7.27 -11.22
C ILE A 177 -12.39 7.61 -11.50
N ALA A 178 -12.14 8.43 -12.54
CA ALA A 178 -10.79 8.88 -12.87
C ALA A 178 -10.16 9.71 -11.75
N GLY A 179 -10.94 10.59 -11.10
CA GLY A 179 -10.51 11.35 -9.91
C GLY A 179 -10.17 10.46 -8.72
N GLY A 180 -10.96 9.41 -8.46
CA GLY A 180 -10.70 8.42 -7.42
C GLY A 180 -9.36 7.68 -7.64
N CYS A 181 -9.08 7.26 -8.87
CA CYS A 181 -7.78 6.68 -9.22
C CYS A 181 -6.61 7.62 -8.88
N GLN A 182 -6.76 8.92 -9.17
CA GLN A 182 -5.74 9.93 -8.84
C GLN A 182 -5.60 10.13 -7.31
N SER A 183 -6.72 10.24 -6.58
CA SER A 183 -6.72 10.35 -5.12
C SER A 183 -6.03 9.16 -4.45
N GLY A 184 -6.28 7.94 -4.94
CA GLY A 184 -5.62 6.72 -4.47
C GLY A 184 -4.10 6.75 -4.68
N THR A 185 -3.64 7.12 -5.87
CA THR A 185 -2.21 7.30 -6.18
C THR A 185 -1.55 8.34 -5.27
N LEU A 186 -2.22 9.48 -5.05
CA LEU A 186 -1.73 10.53 -4.15
C LEU A 186 -1.62 10.03 -2.71
N ALA A 187 -2.61 9.27 -2.23
CA ALA A 187 -2.60 8.68 -0.90
C ALA A 187 -1.40 7.74 -0.71
N VAL A 188 -1.13 6.84 -1.67
CA VAL A 188 0.04 5.94 -1.62
C VAL A 188 1.34 6.74 -1.58
N ARG A 189 1.51 7.75 -2.44
CA ARG A 189 2.73 8.57 -2.47
C ARG A 189 2.93 9.34 -1.17
N ALA A 190 1.87 9.92 -0.62
CA ALA A 190 1.92 10.61 0.67
C ALA A 190 2.31 9.65 1.80
N LEU A 191 1.69 8.47 1.86
CA LEU A 191 1.95 7.47 2.90
C LEU A 191 3.36 6.90 2.81
N THR A 192 3.79 6.46 1.63
CA THR A 192 5.14 5.94 1.42
C THR A 192 6.21 7.01 1.63
N GLY A 193 5.90 8.28 1.33
CA GLY A 193 6.72 9.43 1.71
C GLY A 193 6.93 9.50 3.23
N LYS A 194 5.84 9.46 4.01
CA LYS A 194 5.89 9.45 5.49
C LYS A 194 6.71 8.27 6.03
N ILE A 195 6.51 7.07 5.49
CA ILE A 195 7.25 5.86 5.90
C ILE A 195 8.75 5.99 5.60
N ARG A 196 9.14 6.60 4.48
CA ARG A 196 10.55 6.76 4.10
C ARG A 196 11.26 7.88 4.87
N SER A 197 10.51 8.82 5.43
CA SER A 197 11.04 10.02 6.08
C SER A 197 11.16 9.90 7.60
N ASP A 198 11.46 8.73 8.17
CA ASP A 198 11.51 8.42 9.62
C ASP A 198 12.54 9.23 10.48
N HIS A 199 12.64 10.54 10.26
CA HIS A 199 12.48 11.53 11.32
C HIS A 199 11.13 12.22 11.12
N TRP A 200 10.04 11.53 11.45
CA TRP A 200 8.69 12.11 11.40
C TRP A 200 8.39 12.82 12.72
N GLU A 201 8.34 14.17 12.68
CA GLU A 201 7.61 14.98 13.63
C GLU A 201 6.19 15.20 13.09
N CYS A 202 5.20 14.90 13.92
CA CYS A 202 3.81 15.16 13.60
C CYS A 202 3.55 16.66 13.45
N LYS A 203 3.41 17.13 12.22
CA LYS A 203 2.76 18.41 11.91
C LYS A 203 1.42 18.10 11.28
N TYR A 204 0.35 18.29 12.05
CA TYR A 204 -0.74 19.23 11.82
C TYR A 204 -1.74 19.10 12.98
N GLY A 205 -2.02 20.24 13.62
CA GLY A 205 -3.17 20.44 14.49
C GLY A 205 -4.39 20.87 13.71
#